data_AF-A0A0Q7IZJ6-F1
#
_entry.id   AF-A0A0Q7IZJ6-F1
#
_cell.length_a   1.000
_cell.length_b   1.000
_cell.length_c   1.000
_cell.angle_alpha   90.00
_cell.angle_beta   90.00
_cell.angle_gamma   90.00
#
_symmetry.space_group_name_H-M   'P 1'
#
loop_
_entity.id
_entity.type
_entity.pdbx_description
1 polymer ?
#
loop_
_entity_poly.entity_id
_entity_poly.type
_entity_poly.pdbx_seq_one_letter_code
_entity_poly.pdbx_strand_id
1 'polypeptide(L)' 'MIFSYRKLIVRLRFILLFMTLTVILYQVMLVLTGWIQPVNKYRTPTGKSVKVFGHHEHTSVSDTGTMSDRLRLFYWYGE' A
#
# COMPACT_ATOMS: atom_id res chain seq x y z
N MET A 1 21.57 -12.88 -38.58
CA MET A 1 20.94 -12.69 -37.26
C MET A 1 20.37 -14.03 -36.80
N ILE A 2 21.20 -14.88 -36.18
CA ILE A 2 20.75 -16.18 -35.66
C ILE A 2 20.01 -15.90 -34.35
N PHE A 3 18.69 -15.88 -34.41
CA PHE A 3 17.86 -15.89 -33.21
C PHE A 3 18.14 -17.21 -32.49
N SER A 4 18.79 -17.11 -31.34
CA SER A 4 19.09 -18.27 -30.51
C SER A 4 17.79 -18.72 -29.85
N TYR A 5 16.99 -19.52 -30.57
CA TYR A 5 15.70 -20.06 -30.12
C TYR A 5 15.77 -20.69 -28.73
N ARG A 6 16.90 -21.29 -28.38
CA ARG A 6 17.18 -21.82 -27.04
C ARG A 6 17.08 -20.75 -25.94
N LYS A 7 17.61 -19.53 -26.17
CA LYS A 7 17.52 -18.43 -25.19
C LYS A 7 16.09 -17.92 -25.04
N LEU A 8 15.31 -17.92 -26.12
CA LEU A 8 13.91 -17.48 -26.10
C LEU A 8 13.02 -18.47 -25.35
N ILE A 9 13.21 -19.78 -25.54
CA ILE A 9 12.49 -20.83 -24.81
C ILE A 9 12.78 -20.75 -23.29
N VAL A 10 14.02 -20.51 -22.90
CA VAL A 10 14.38 -20.34 -21.48
C VAL A 10 13.65 -19.13 -20.88
N ARG A 11 13.64 -17.98 -21.57
CA ARG A 11 12.91 -16.78 -21.11
C ARG A 11 11.40 -17.03 -21.01
N LEU A 12 10.82 -17.72 -22.00
CA LEU A 12 9.40 -18.04 -22.02
C LEU A 12 9.01 -18.94 -20.84
N ARG A 13 9.86 -19.91 -20.48
CA ARG A 13 9.66 -20.74 -19.28
C ARG A 13 9.64 -19.90 -17.99
N PHE A 14 10.53 -18.92 -17.85
CA PHE A 14 10.51 -18.03 -16.69
C PHE A 14 9.27 -17.13 -16.67
N ILE A 15 8.83 -16.62 -17.82
CA ILE A 15 7.60 -15.82 -17.94
C ILE A 15 6.38 -16.66 -17.54
N LEU A 16 6.28 -17.90 -18.01
CA LEU A 16 5.19 -18.81 -17.64
C LEU A 16 5.20 -19.14 -16.15
N LEU A 17 6.37 -19.39 -15.56
CA LEU A 17 6.49 -19.62 -14.12
C LEU A 17 6.04 -18.39 -13.33
N PHE A 18 6.47 -17.20 -13.73
CA PHE A 18 6.06 -15.94 -13.10
C PHE A 18 4.55 -15.74 -13.19
N MET A 19 3.97 -15.91 -14.38
CA MET A 19 2.53 -15.78 -14.60
C MET A 19 1.73 -16.78 -13.75
N THR A 20 2.20 -18.03 -13.68
CA THR A 20 1.59 -19.07 -12.82
C THR A 20 1.62 -18.65 -11.35
N LEU A 21 2.77 -18.15 -10.87
CA LEU A 21 2.92 -17.66 -9.50
C LEU A 21 1.98 -16.49 -9.21
N THR A 22 1.86 -15.52 -10.14
CA THR A 22 0.94 -14.39 -9.99
C THR A 22 -0.51 -14.85 -9.87
N VAL A 23 -0.93 -15.81 -10.69
CA VAL A 23 -2.29 -16.38 -10.60
C VAL A 23 -2.52 -17.07 -9.26
N ILE A 24 -1.56 -17.86 -8.79
CA ILE A 24 -1.64 -18.51 -7.47
C ILE A 24 -1.80 -17.47 -6.37
N LEU A 25 -0.98 -16.43 -6.38
CA LEU A 25 -1.01 -15.37 -5.37
C LEU A 25 -2.34 -14.60 -5.38
N TYR A 26 -2.89 -14.34 -6.58
CA TYR A 26 -4.21 -13.75 -6.74
C TYR A 26 -5.30 -14.63 -6.13
N GLN A 27 -5.27 -15.94 -6.38
CA GLN A 27 -6.24 -16.87 -5.80
C GLN A 27 -6.13 -16.94 -4.28
N VAL A 28 -4.90 -16.93 -3.74
CA VAL A 28 -4.66 -16.82 -2.30
C VAL A 28 -5.28 -15.54 -1.75
N MET A 29 -5.04 -14.39 -2.37
CA MET A 29 -5.66 -13.13 -1.97
C MET A 29 -7.19 -13.16 -2.05
N LEU A 30 -7.77 -13.82 -3.04
CA LEU A 30 -9.22 -13.95 -3.19
C LEU A 30 -9.82 -14.80 -2.07
N VAL A 31 -9.18 -15.92 -1.73
CA VAL A 31 -9.55 -16.76 -0.58
C VAL A 31 -9.42 -15.97 0.72
N LEU A 32 -8.30 -15.27 0.93
CA LEU A 32 -8.12 -14.41 2.10
C LEU A 32 -9.18 -13.31 2.18
N THR A 33 -9.56 -12.71 1.05
CA THR A 33 -10.61 -11.68 1.02
C THR A 33 -11.97 -12.27 1.37
N GLY A 34 -12.28 -13.47 0.86
CA GLY A 34 -13.49 -14.21 1.26
C GLY A 34 -13.48 -14.57 2.76
N TRP A 35 -12.30 -14.82 3.33
CA TRP A 35 -12.13 -15.12 4.76
C TRP A 35 -12.23 -13.86 5.64
N ILE A 36 -11.67 -12.73 5.19
CA ILE A 36 -11.63 -11.47 5.96
C ILE A 36 -12.96 -10.71 5.89
N GLN A 37 -13.81 -11.01 4.91
CA GLN A 37 -15.04 -10.27 4.67
C GLN A 37 -16.27 -11.10 5.10
N PRO A 38 -16.71 -10.99 6.38
CA PRO A 38 -17.97 -11.60 6.78
C PRO A 38 -19.12 -10.80 6.17
N VAL A 39 -19.71 -11.32 5.09
CA VAL A 39 -21.14 -11.29 4.71
C VAL A 39 -21.92 -9.94 4.71
N ASN A 40 -21.36 -8.79 5.06
CA ASN A 40 -22.10 -7.54 5.19
C ASN A 40 -21.55 -6.42 4.30
N LYS A 41 -21.70 -6.63 2.99
CA LYS A 41 -21.33 -5.70 1.90
C LYS A 41 -22.18 -4.42 1.86
N TYR A 42 -23.22 -4.30 2.70
CA TYR A 42 -24.16 -3.16 2.72
C TYR A 42 -24.17 -2.36 4.03
N ARG A 43 -23.13 -2.43 4.87
CA ARG A 43 -22.99 -1.46 5.96
C ARG A 43 -22.27 -0.23 5.41
N THR A 44 -23.02 0.86 5.21
CA THR A 44 -22.45 2.19 4.97
C THR A 44 -21.36 2.46 6.01
N PRO A 45 -20.17 2.97 5.62
CA PRO A 45 -19.12 3.27 6.57
C PRO A 45 -19.63 4.32 7.57
N THR A 46 -19.95 3.89 8.80
CA THR A 46 -20.21 4.81 9.91
C THR A 46 -18.86 5.30 10.42
N GLY A 47 -18.33 6.31 9.73
CA GLY A 47 -17.10 6.98 10.08
C GLY A 47 -16.90 8.11 9.11
N LYS A 48 -16.95 9.36 9.59
CA LYS A 48 -16.67 10.54 8.76
C LYS A 48 -15.28 10.34 8.14
N SER A 49 -15.21 10.06 6.85
CA SER A 49 -13.97 10.18 6.09
C SER A 49 -13.66 11.67 6.03
N VAL A 50 -12.93 12.14 7.05
CA VAL A 50 -12.46 13.51 7.11
C VAL A 50 -11.39 13.62 6.03
N LYS A 51 -11.81 14.18 4.91
CA LYS A 51 -10.95 14.62 3.82
C LYS A 51 -10.07 15.74 4.39
N VAL A 52 -8.87 15.39 4.87
CA VAL A 52 -7.89 16.39 5.33
C VAL A 52 -7.27 17.04 4.10
N PHE A 53 -8.07 17.83 3.40
CA PHE A 53 -7.53 18.90 2.58
C PHE A 53 -7.08 19.98 3.56
N GLY A 54 -5.77 20.13 3.72
CA GLY A 54 -5.22 21.23 4.48
C GLY A 54 -5.62 22.55 3.81
N HIS A 55 -6.44 23.35 4.48
CA HIS A 55 -6.17 24.76 4.74
C HIS A 55 -7.24 25.35 5.65
N HIS A 56 -6.76 25.97 6.73
CA HIS A 56 -7.40 26.98 7.56
C HIS A 56 -8.68 26.60 8.33
N GLU A 57 -8.53 26.41 9.64
CA GLU A 57 -9.16 27.36 10.55
C GLU A 57 -8.37 27.49 11.84
N HIS A 58 -8.24 28.74 12.25
CA HIS A 58 -7.51 29.19 13.41
C HIS A 58 -8.06 28.55 14.68
N THR A 59 -7.25 27.77 15.39
CA THR A 59 -7.49 27.51 16.82
C THR A 59 -6.16 27.50 17.53
N SER A 60 -5.85 28.67 18.07
CA SER A 60 -5.04 28.91 19.26
C SER A 60 -4.60 27.64 20.01
N VAL A 61 -3.41 27.14 19.70
CA VAL A 61 -2.62 26.37 20.67
C VAL A 61 -1.27 27.05 20.70
N SER A 62 -1.07 27.77 21.78
CA SER A 62 0.15 28.43 22.20
C SER A 62 1.41 27.62 21.83
N ASP A 63 2.28 28.27 21.08
CA ASP A 63 3.72 28.00 21.05
C ASP A 63 4.24 27.80 22.48
N THR A 64 4.50 26.56 22.88
CA THR A 64 5.33 26.27 24.07
C THR A 64 6.12 24.96 23.88
N GLY A 65 6.58 24.74 22.64
CA GLY A 65 7.62 23.76 22.35
C GLY A 65 8.71 24.48 21.59
N THR A 66 9.84 24.73 22.25
CA THR A 66 11.03 25.33 21.65
C THR A 66 11.38 24.63 20.33
N MET A 67 11.85 25.38 19.33
CA MET A 67 12.26 24.86 18.00
C MET A 67 13.18 23.62 18.08
N SER A 68 13.94 23.50 19.18
CA SER A 68 14.76 22.34 19.51
C SER A 68 13.99 21.03 19.70
N ASP A 69 12.79 21.06 20.28
CA ASP A 69 11.97 19.85 20.45
C ASP A 69 11.48 19.31 19.10
N ARG A 70 11.18 20.21 18.17
CA ARG A 70 10.83 19.84 16.80
C ARG A 70 12.02 19.22 16.06
N LEU A 71 13.22 19.78 16.20
CA LEU A 71 14.45 19.20 15.63
C LEU A 71 14.77 17.82 16.23
N ARG A 72 14.63 17.67 17.55
CA ARG A 72 14.87 16.40 18.23
C ARG A 72 13.88 15.33 17.78
N LEU A 73 12.61 15.68 17.61
CA LEU A 73 11.59 14.76 17.12
C LEU A 73 11.85 14.35 15.67
N PHE A 74 12.30 15.27 14.82
CA PHE A 74 12.73 14.97 13.44
C PHE A 74 13.88 13.95 13.42
N TYR A 75 14.92 14.17 14.22
CA TYR A 75 16.06 13.25 14.33
C TYR A 75 15.70 11.89 14.93
N TRP A 76 14.66 11.82 15.77
CA TRP A 76 14.28 10.59 16.48
C TRP A 76 13.28 9.74 15.69
N TYR A 77 12.32 10.38 15.02
CA TYR A 77 11.30 9.69 14.24
C TYR A 77 11.77 9.34 12.83
N GLY A 78 12.79 10.05 12.32
CA GLY A 78 13.47 9.73 11.06
C GLY A 78 12.52 9.80 9.86
N GLU A 79 12.31 11.00 9.33
CA GLU A 79 12.13 11.12 7.87
C GLU A 79 13.51 11.24 7.21
#